data_AF-A0A3C1S1S8-F1
#
_entry.id   AF-A0A3C1S1S8-F1
#
_cell.length_a   1.000
_cell.length_b   1.000
_cell.length_c   1.000
_cell.angle_alpha   90.00
_cell.angle_beta   90.00
_cell.angle_gamma   90.00
#
_symmetry.space_group_name_H-M   'P 1'
#
loop_
_entity.id
_entity.type
_entity.pdbx_description
1 polymer ?
#
loop_
_entity_poly.entity_id
_entity_poly.type
_entity_poly.pdbx_seq_one_letter_code
_entity_poly.pdbx_strand_id
1 'polypeptide(L)'
;MYLIFDTETTGLPKSWNAPITDIDNWPRAIQIAWQLHDEMGNLIEHNDFLIQPEGFNIPFDAERIHGISTDLAIEEGISLSEGLSLFNKALEKTKFIVGQNVGFDVNIMGCEFHRLGVKNNLTDLPVLDTCTEHTAELCKIPGGRGGKFKLPTLTELHNFLFGVGFGEAHNATADVEATTRCFLELIRLRHYTQEQLDVSEDYFDKYSESNPMPIKVIGLKHLNLKKESDKIRKRKSSEANDISTHSTSEGLAKLE
;
A
#
# COMPACT_ATOMS: atom_id res chain seq x y z
N MET A 1 -16.80 -8.06 -5.46
CA MET A 1 -16.10 -6.80 -5.16
C MET A 1 -14.62 -7.08 -5.06
N TYR A 2 -13.81 -6.18 -5.59
CA TYR A 2 -12.36 -6.25 -5.57
C TYR A 2 -11.83 -5.27 -4.53
N LEU A 3 -11.08 -5.75 -3.55
CA LEU A 3 -10.37 -4.90 -2.60
C LEU A 3 -8.90 -4.84 -3.00
N ILE A 4 -8.50 -3.70 -3.56
CA ILE A 4 -7.13 -3.41 -3.93
C ILE A 4 -6.50 -2.70 -2.74
N PHE A 5 -5.41 -3.22 -2.19
CA PHE A 5 -4.73 -2.56 -1.06
C PHE A 5 -3.21 -2.71 -1.15
N ASP A 6 -2.53 -1.80 -0.46
CA ASP A 6 -1.07 -1.73 -0.35
C ASP A 6 -0.70 -1.24 1.06
N THR A 7 0.48 -1.64 1.52
CA THR A 7 1.01 -1.25 2.83
C THR A 7 2.44 -0.72 2.74
N GLU A 8 2.69 0.38 3.45
CA GLU A 8 4.06 0.75 3.79
C GLU A 8 4.44 0.15 5.13
N THR A 9 5.70 -0.26 5.26
CA THR A 9 6.17 -1.03 6.42
C THR A 9 7.50 -0.53 6.94
N THR A 10 7.85 -0.95 8.15
CA THR A 10 9.16 -0.65 8.75
C THR A 10 10.33 -1.38 8.09
N GLY A 11 10.12 -2.20 7.05
CA GLY A 11 11.19 -2.91 6.34
C GLY A 11 10.74 -4.21 5.68
N LEU A 12 11.66 -5.17 5.57
CA LEU A 12 11.41 -6.50 5.00
C LEU A 12 11.35 -7.57 6.10
N PRO A 13 10.69 -8.72 5.85
CA PRO A 13 10.63 -9.79 6.85
C PRO A 13 12.00 -10.43 7.02
N LYS A 14 12.31 -10.91 8.24
CA LYS A 14 13.56 -11.65 8.50
C LYS A 14 13.62 -12.93 7.65
N SER A 15 12.47 -13.58 7.47
CA SER A 15 12.25 -14.75 6.63
C SER A 15 10.90 -14.65 5.93
N TRP A 16 10.92 -14.81 4.61
CA TRP A 16 9.70 -14.84 3.78
C TRP A 16 8.83 -16.08 4.00
N ASN A 17 9.40 -17.13 4.63
CA ASN A 17 8.71 -18.40 4.85
C ASN A 17 8.08 -18.51 6.25
N ALA A 18 8.20 -17.49 7.10
CA ALA A 18 7.65 -17.55 8.45
C ALA A 18 6.12 -17.42 8.42
N PRO A 19 5.38 -18.11 9.30
CA PRO A 19 3.94 -17.92 9.41
C PRO A 19 3.61 -16.52 9.96
N ILE A 20 2.40 -16.02 9.69
CA ILE A 20 1.92 -14.73 10.22
C ILE A 20 1.83 -14.69 11.76
N THR A 21 1.84 -15.86 12.42
CA THR A 21 1.85 -15.97 13.88
C THR A 21 3.23 -15.69 14.48
N ASP A 22 4.29 -15.73 13.68
CA ASP A 22 5.64 -15.30 14.10
C ASP A 22 5.75 -13.78 13.96
N ILE A 23 5.13 -13.07 14.91
CA ILE A 23 4.93 -11.62 14.82
C ILE A 23 6.23 -10.80 14.82
N ASP A 24 7.33 -11.38 15.33
CA ASP A 24 8.65 -10.76 15.39
C ASP A 24 9.45 -10.93 14.10
N ASN A 25 9.03 -11.85 13.22
CA ASN A 25 9.63 -12.03 11.89
C ASN A 25 9.21 -10.90 10.92
N TRP A 26 7.94 -10.52 10.97
CA TRP A 26 7.33 -9.60 10.04
C TRP A 26 7.48 -8.15 10.50
N PRO A 27 7.71 -7.19 9.60
CA PRO A 27 7.78 -5.78 9.95
C PRO A 27 6.40 -5.25 10.41
N ARG A 28 6.38 -3.99 10.87
CA ARG A 28 5.16 -3.29 11.27
C ARG A 28 4.57 -2.54 10.09
N ALA A 29 3.24 -2.58 9.95
CA ALA A 29 2.52 -1.69 9.05
C ALA A 29 2.56 -0.26 9.61
N ILE A 30 2.87 0.70 8.75
CA ILE A 30 2.93 2.13 9.10
C ILE A 30 2.04 2.99 8.22
N GLN A 31 1.58 2.45 7.09
CA GLN A 31 0.51 3.00 6.28
C GLN A 31 -0.28 1.83 5.70
N ILE A 32 -1.59 2.03 5.54
CA ILE A 32 -2.41 1.18 4.68
C ILE A 32 -3.29 2.10 3.85
N ALA A 33 -3.46 1.75 2.58
CA ALA A 33 -4.46 2.33 1.71
C ALA A 33 -5.23 1.23 1.01
N TRP A 34 -6.49 1.49 0.67
CA TRP A 34 -7.26 0.57 -0.16
C TRP A 34 -8.33 1.29 -1.00
N GLN A 35 -8.74 0.60 -2.05
CA GLN A 35 -9.90 0.90 -2.85
C GLN A 35 -10.77 -0.36 -2.96
N LEU A 36 -12.07 -0.20 -2.73
CA LEU A 36 -13.05 -1.25 -2.95
C LEU A 36 -13.83 -0.92 -4.23
N HIS A 37 -13.82 -1.86 -5.17
CA HIS A 37 -14.51 -1.73 -6.45
C HIS A 37 -15.60 -2.78 -6.62
N ASP A 38 -16.64 -2.42 -7.36
CA ASP A 38 -17.61 -3.40 -7.86
C ASP A 38 -17.01 -4.24 -9.00
N GLU A 39 -17.80 -5.17 -9.53
CA GLU A 39 -17.38 -6.05 -10.62
C GLU A 39 -17.08 -5.31 -11.93
N MET A 40 -17.66 -4.13 -12.17
CA MET A 40 -17.43 -3.33 -13.38
C MET A 40 -16.27 -2.34 -13.23
N GLY A 41 -15.60 -2.35 -12.07
CA GLY A 41 -14.49 -1.46 -11.76
C GLY A 41 -14.90 -0.10 -11.20
N ASN A 42 -16.18 0.12 -10.85
CA ASN A 42 -16.60 1.36 -10.22
C ASN A 42 -16.10 1.42 -8.78
N LEU A 43 -15.53 2.57 -8.38
CA LEU A 43 -15.09 2.81 -7.01
C LEU A 43 -16.31 2.92 -6.07
N ILE A 44 -16.37 2.05 -5.07
CA ILE A 44 -17.38 2.06 -4.01
C ILE A 44 -16.90 2.91 -2.83
N GLU A 45 -15.69 2.64 -2.36
CA GLU A 45 -15.05 3.35 -1.25
C GLU A 45 -13.53 3.28 -1.37
N HIS A 46 -12.85 4.26 -0.78
CA HIS A 46 -11.41 4.23 -0.58
C HIS A 46 -11.11 4.77 0.82
N ASN A 47 -10.02 4.33 1.41
CA ASN A 47 -9.46 4.93 2.63
C ASN A 47 -7.94 4.82 2.60
N ASP A 48 -7.31 5.71 3.35
CA ASP A 48 -5.88 5.69 3.61
C ASP A 48 -5.57 6.34 4.96
N PHE A 49 -4.61 5.77 5.67
CA PHE A 49 -4.14 6.34 6.92
C PHE A 49 -2.75 5.82 7.28
N LEU A 50 -2.02 6.65 8.01
CA LEU A 50 -0.82 6.25 8.72
C LEU A 50 -1.22 5.48 10.00
N ILE A 51 -0.38 4.53 10.39
CA ILE A 51 -0.52 3.82 11.66
C ILE A 51 0.46 4.40 12.66
N GLN A 52 -0.07 4.84 13.80
CA GLN A 52 0.72 5.35 14.89
C GLN A 52 1.63 4.23 15.47
N PRO A 53 2.95 4.46 15.55
CA PRO A 53 3.86 3.46 16.09
C PRO A 53 3.77 3.38 17.61
N GLU A 54 3.49 2.19 18.14
CA GLU A 54 3.45 1.90 19.57
C GLU A 54 4.63 0.98 19.96
N GLY A 55 5.61 1.55 20.67
CA GLY A 55 6.76 0.80 21.18
C GLY A 55 7.85 0.48 20.14
N PHE A 56 7.84 1.14 18.98
CA PHE A 56 8.88 1.03 17.95
C PHE A 56 9.11 2.35 17.24
N ASN A 57 10.22 2.44 16.51
CA ASN A 57 10.51 3.56 15.61
C ASN A 57 10.53 3.04 14.17
N ILE A 58 10.20 3.92 13.22
CA ILE A 58 10.35 3.66 11.79
C ILE A 58 11.83 3.80 11.44
N PRO A 59 12.48 2.74 10.90
CA PRO A 59 13.89 2.81 10.52
C PRO A 59 14.13 3.83 9.41
N PHE A 60 15.25 4.56 9.51
CA PHE A 60 15.60 5.60 8.54
C PHE A 60 15.71 5.08 7.10
N ASP A 61 16.17 3.85 6.89
CA ASP A 61 16.25 3.26 5.55
C ASP A 61 14.87 2.99 4.94
N ALA A 62 13.86 2.68 5.76
CA ALA A 62 12.47 2.58 5.31
C ALA A 62 11.91 3.99 5.01
N GLU A 63 12.09 4.94 5.95
CA GLU A 63 11.67 6.34 5.77
C GLU A 63 12.24 6.96 4.49
N ARG A 64 13.47 6.62 4.09
CA ARG A 64 14.07 7.12 2.84
C ARG A 64 13.33 6.68 1.59
N ILE A 65 12.66 5.53 1.63
CA ILE A 65 11.91 4.94 0.52
C ILE A 65 10.52 5.57 0.47
N HIS A 66 9.73 5.41 1.54
CA HIS A 66 8.30 5.80 1.56
C HIS A 66 8.04 7.21 2.15
N GLY A 67 9.03 7.84 2.76
CA GLY A 67 8.94 9.22 3.27
C GLY A 67 8.22 9.39 4.61
N ILE A 68 7.83 8.32 5.30
CA ILE A 68 7.09 8.37 6.57
C ILE A 68 8.10 8.33 7.72
N SER A 69 8.26 9.45 8.41
CA SER A 69 9.06 9.52 9.63
C SER A 69 8.27 9.01 10.83
N THR A 70 8.98 8.58 11.87
CA THR A 70 8.35 8.22 13.16
C THR A 70 7.50 9.38 13.69
N ASP A 71 8.00 10.61 13.59
CA ASP A 71 7.28 11.80 14.04
C ASP A 71 5.99 12.04 13.25
N LEU A 72 6.03 11.88 11.92
CA LEU A 72 4.84 12.01 11.08
C LEU A 72 3.78 10.97 11.46
N ALA A 73 4.19 9.70 11.60
CA ALA A 73 3.27 8.64 11.97
C ALA A 73 2.70 8.82 13.39
N ILE A 74 3.45 9.42 14.31
CA ILE A 74 2.96 9.77 15.66
C ILE A 74 1.94 10.90 15.62
N GLU A 75 2.17 11.93 14.82
CA GLU A 75 1.33 13.14 14.78
C GLU A 75 0.05 12.94 13.96
N GLU A 76 0.13 12.23 12.83
CA GLU A 76 -0.96 12.14 11.84
C GLU A 76 -1.57 10.72 11.73
N GLY A 77 -0.99 9.72 12.41
CA GLY A 77 -1.46 8.34 12.36
C GLY A 77 -2.62 8.05 13.30
N ILE A 78 -3.44 7.06 12.92
CA ILE A 78 -4.46 6.48 13.79
C ILE A 78 -3.90 5.26 14.52
N SER A 79 -4.58 4.83 15.59
CA SER A 79 -4.19 3.61 16.30
C SER A 79 -4.31 2.39 15.39
N LEU A 80 -3.46 1.38 15.60
CA LEU A 80 -3.55 0.13 14.84
C LEU A 80 -4.93 -0.52 15.00
N SER A 81 -5.50 -0.50 16.21
CA SER A 81 -6.83 -1.07 16.47
C SER A 81 -7.93 -0.41 15.64
N GLU A 82 -7.88 0.92 15.49
CA GLU A 82 -8.83 1.65 14.65
C GLU A 82 -8.66 1.29 13.18
N GLY A 83 -7.42 1.28 12.69
CA GLY A 83 -7.11 0.92 11.32
C GLY A 83 -7.55 -0.50 10.95
N LEU A 84 -7.30 -1.48 11.82
CA LEU A 84 -7.78 -2.84 11.64
C LEU A 84 -9.31 -2.92 11.64
N SER A 85 -10.00 -2.14 12.49
CA SER A 85 -11.47 -2.12 12.49
C SER A 85 -12.04 -1.59 11.17
N LEU A 86 -11.44 -0.53 10.62
CA LEU A 86 -11.85 0.03 9.32
C LEU A 86 -11.57 -0.95 8.18
N PHE A 87 -10.39 -1.57 8.17
CA PHE A 87 -10.01 -2.54 7.15
C PHE A 87 -10.89 -3.79 7.19
N ASN A 88 -11.24 -4.30 8.38
CA ASN A 88 -12.11 -5.47 8.52
C ASN A 88 -13.52 -5.22 7.93
N LYS A 89 -14.06 -4.00 8.06
CA LYS A 89 -15.34 -3.63 7.41
C LYS A 89 -15.26 -3.65 5.88
N ALA A 90 -14.09 -3.33 5.31
CA ALA A 90 -13.87 -3.46 3.88
C ALA A 90 -13.76 -4.95 3.48
N LEU A 91 -13.05 -5.75 4.28
CA LEU A 91 -12.92 -7.21 4.07
C LEU A 91 -14.27 -7.95 4.11
N GLU A 92 -15.20 -7.53 4.97
CA GLU A 92 -16.56 -8.09 5.03
C GLU A 92 -17.35 -7.97 3.71
N LYS A 93 -17.05 -6.95 2.89
CA LYS A 93 -17.68 -6.72 1.58
C LYS A 93 -16.90 -7.37 0.43
N THR A 94 -15.71 -7.88 0.71
CA THR A 94 -14.73 -8.26 -0.30
C THR A 94 -14.98 -9.66 -0.83
N LYS A 95 -14.87 -9.81 -2.16
CA LYS A 95 -14.85 -11.12 -2.82
C LYS A 95 -13.42 -11.55 -3.14
N PHE A 96 -12.60 -10.62 -3.63
CA PHE A 96 -11.20 -10.86 -3.99
C PHE A 96 -10.29 -9.80 -3.40
N ILE A 97 -9.14 -10.25 -2.93
CA ILE A 97 -7.99 -9.40 -2.64
C ILE A 97 -7.20 -9.18 -3.92
N VAL A 98 -6.82 -7.94 -4.18
CA VAL A 98 -6.05 -7.55 -5.36
C VAL A 98 -4.87 -6.71 -4.91
N GLY A 99 -3.73 -6.86 -5.58
CA GLY A 99 -2.57 -6.01 -5.35
C GLY A 99 -1.41 -6.40 -6.27
N GLN A 100 -0.29 -5.68 -6.16
CA GLN A 100 0.93 -5.98 -6.90
C GLN A 100 1.91 -6.69 -5.95
N ASN A 101 2.12 -8.00 -6.14
CA ASN A 101 2.88 -8.84 -5.19
C ASN A 101 2.25 -8.83 -3.79
N VAL A 102 0.91 -8.88 -3.75
CA VAL A 102 0.07 -8.63 -2.57
C VAL A 102 0.23 -9.68 -1.47
N GLY A 103 0.87 -10.80 -1.77
CA GLY A 103 1.23 -11.81 -0.76
C GLY A 103 2.09 -11.22 0.36
N PHE A 104 2.89 -10.19 0.09
CA PHE A 104 3.60 -9.47 1.14
C PHE A 104 2.63 -8.74 2.06
N ASP A 105 1.78 -7.88 1.51
CA ASP A 105 0.81 -7.05 2.23
C ASP A 105 -0.22 -7.87 3.02
N VAL A 106 -0.68 -8.99 2.44
CA VAL A 106 -1.55 -9.96 3.14
C VAL A 106 -0.89 -10.51 4.39
N ASN A 107 0.40 -10.85 4.32
CA ASN A 107 1.13 -11.35 5.50
C ASN A 107 1.36 -10.24 6.53
N ILE A 108 1.65 -9.01 6.10
CA ILE A 108 1.79 -7.85 6.98
C ILE A 108 0.51 -7.61 7.77
N MET A 109 -0.62 -7.45 7.07
CA MET A 109 -1.90 -7.17 7.72
C MET A 109 -2.40 -8.37 8.51
N GLY A 110 -2.20 -9.59 8.02
CA GLY A 110 -2.50 -10.82 8.77
C GLY A 110 -1.71 -10.89 10.09
N CYS A 111 -0.45 -10.49 10.07
CA CYS A 111 0.37 -10.38 11.27
C CYS A 111 -0.15 -9.29 12.23
N GLU A 112 -0.50 -8.10 11.73
CA GLU A 112 -1.09 -7.04 12.57
C GLU A 112 -2.43 -7.47 13.21
N PHE A 113 -3.29 -8.17 12.46
CA PHE A 113 -4.49 -8.80 13.03
C PHE A 113 -4.16 -9.80 14.14
N HIS A 114 -3.13 -10.64 13.93
CA HIS A 114 -2.70 -11.61 14.93
C HIS A 114 -2.16 -10.92 16.20
N ARG A 115 -1.37 -9.84 16.05
CA ARG A 115 -0.82 -9.05 17.17
C ARG A 115 -1.90 -8.52 18.10
N LEU A 116 -3.05 -8.09 17.56
CA LEU A 116 -4.18 -7.59 18.35
C LEU A 116 -5.25 -8.65 18.65
N GLY A 117 -5.06 -9.90 18.22
CA GLY A 117 -6.04 -10.97 18.41
C GLY A 117 -7.40 -10.71 17.74
N VAL A 118 -7.41 -9.92 16.65
CA VAL A 118 -8.62 -9.50 15.95
C VAL A 118 -8.97 -10.52 14.87
N LYS A 119 -10.19 -11.08 14.95
CA LYS A 119 -10.72 -12.00 13.93
C LYS A 119 -10.97 -11.27 12.61
N ASN A 120 -10.59 -11.91 11.52
CA ASN A 120 -10.72 -11.42 10.15
C ASN A 120 -10.83 -12.63 9.21
N ASN A 121 -11.15 -12.38 7.94
CA ASN A 121 -11.18 -13.36 6.85
C ASN A 121 -10.13 -13.07 5.76
N LEU A 122 -9.13 -12.21 6.01
CA LEU A 122 -8.18 -11.73 5.00
C LEU A 122 -7.48 -12.87 4.26
N THR A 123 -6.97 -13.85 5.01
CA THR A 123 -6.21 -14.98 4.46
C THR A 123 -7.08 -16.05 3.81
N ASP A 124 -8.40 -15.98 4.02
CA ASP A 124 -9.36 -16.92 3.45
C ASP A 124 -9.90 -16.44 2.09
N LEU A 125 -9.74 -15.14 1.80
CA LEU A 125 -10.20 -14.54 0.56
C LEU A 125 -9.28 -14.91 -0.62
N PRO A 126 -9.84 -15.21 -1.80
CA PRO A 126 -9.05 -15.47 -3.00
C PRO A 126 -8.29 -14.23 -3.45
N VAL A 127 -7.08 -14.45 -3.97
CA VAL A 127 -6.16 -13.39 -4.41
C VAL A 127 -6.07 -13.33 -5.93
N LEU A 128 -6.17 -12.12 -6.48
CA LEU A 128 -5.86 -11.79 -7.88
C LEU A 128 -4.67 -10.84 -7.90
N ASP A 129 -3.47 -11.39 -8.06
CA ASP A 129 -2.22 -10.61 -8.10
C ASP A 129 -1.94 -10.10 -9.52
N THR A 130 -1.47 -8.87 -9.66
CA THR A 130 -1.04 -8.28 -10.94
C THR A 130 0.44 -8.54 -11.25
N CYS A 131 1.22 -8.99 -10.27
CA CYS A 131 2.62 -9.41 -10.39
C CYS A 131 2.71 -10.93 -10.57
N THR A 132 2.65 -11.41 -11.80
CA THR A 132 2.63 -12.85 -12.11
C THR A 132 3.56 -13.19 -13.27
N GLU A 133 3.82 -14.48 -13.46
CA GLU A 133 4.53 -14.96 -14.66
C GLU A 133 3.77 -14.58 -15.95
N HIS A 134 2.44 -14.50 -15.91
CA HIS A 134 1.63 -14.03 -17.03
C HIS A 134 1.95 -12.58 -17.37
N THR A 135 1.96 -11.68 -16.39
CA THR A 135 2.33 -10.27 -16.64
C THR A 135 3.83 -10.12 -16.98
N ALA A 136 4.69 -11.01 -16.51
CA ALA A 136 6.09 -11.07 -16.97
C ALA A 136 6.21 -11.44 -18.45
N GLU A 137 5.42 -12.39 -18.95
CA GLU A 137 5.33 -12.74 -20.37
C GLU A 137 4.73 -11.63 -21.23
N LEU A 138 3.83 -10.82 -20.68
CA LEU A 138 3.32 -9.62 -21.35
C LEU A 138 4.41 -8.56 -21.49
N CYS A 139 5.10 -8.23 -20.39
CA CYS A 139 6.10 -7.16 -20.37
C CYS A 139 7.43 -7.56 -21.02
N LYS A 140 7.76 -8.85 -21.07
CA LYS A 140 8.98 -9.43 -21.69
C LYS A 140 10.29 -8.79 -21.22
N ILE A 141 10.36 -8.46 -19.93
CA ILE A 141 11.54 -7.82 -19.35
C ILE A 141 12.63 -8.88 -19.12
N PRO A 142 13.83 -8.75 -19.70
CA PRO A 142 14.88 -9.76 -19.54
C PRO A 142 15.42 -9.81 -18.10
N GLY A 143 16.06 -10.94 -17.75
CA GLY A 143 16.77 -11.08 -16.47
C GLY A 143 15.94 -11.69 -15.33
N GLY A 144 14.86 -12.42 -15.64
CA GLY A 144 14.12 -13.18 -14.64
C GLY A 144 14.88 -14.40 -14.13
N ARG A 145 14.43 -14.91 -12.98
CA ARG A 145 15.03 -16.10 -12.36
C ARG A 145 14.80 -17.34 -13.23
N GLY A 146 15.82 -18.20 -13.31
CA GLY A 146 15.70 -19.47 -14.04
C GLY A 146 15.57 -19.33 -15.56
N GLY A 147 16.02 -18.20 -16.14
CA GLY A 147 15.94 -17.95 -17.58
C GLY A 147 14.58 -17.44 -18.06
N LYS A 148 13.65 -17.15 -17.15
CA LYS A 148 12.35 -16.55 -17.46
C LYS A 148 12.44 -15.03 -17.64
N PHE A 149 11.33 -14.41 -18.03
CA PHE A 149 11.18 -12.96 -17.91
C PHE A 149 11.10 -12.53 -16.45
N LYS A 150 11.60 -11.32 -16.18
CA LYS A 150 11.54 -10.68 -14.87
C LYS A 150 10.07 -10.31 -14.60
N LEU A 151 9.61 -10.59 -13.38
CA LEU A 151 8.33 -10.07 -12.89
C LEU A 151 8.37 -8.53 -12.92
N PRO A 152 7.36 -7.87 -13.52
CA PRO A 152 7.36 -6.42 -13.64
C PRO A 152 7.15 -5.76 -12.28
N THR A 153 7.84 -4.66 -12.02
CA THR A 153 7.43 -3.73 -10.96
C THR A 153 6.09 -3.08 -11.33
N LEU A 154 5.41 -2.47 -10.36
CA LEU A 154 4.17 -1.74 -10.63
C LEU A 154 4.36 -0.66 -11.71
N THR A 155 5.46 0.11 -11.62
CA THR A 155 5.79 1.14 -12.61
C THR A 155 6.03 0.54 -14.00
N GLU A 156 6.69 -0.62 -14.09
CA GLU A 156 6.95 -1.29 -15.36
C GLU A 156 5.66 -1.80 -16.00
N LEU A 157 4.78 -2.43 -15.21
CA LEU A 157 3.46 -2.88 -15.68
C LEU A 157 2.59 -1.70 -16.11
N HIS A 158 2.55 -0.63 -15.31
CA HIS A 158 1.79 0.58 -15.64
C HIS A 158 2.32 1.24 -16.92
N ASN A 159 3.65 1.30 -17.11
CA ASN A 159 4.24 1.80 -18.33
C ASN A 159 3.96 0.90 -19.54
N PHE A 160 3.93 -0.42 -19.37
CA PHE A 160 3.54 -1.36 -20.42
C PHE A 160 2.09 -1.13 -20.89
N LEU A 161 1.16 -0.94 -19.95
CA LEU A 161 -0.27 -0.79 -20.25
C LEU A 161 -0.62 0.61 -20.78
N PHE A 162 0.03 1.66 -20.29
CA PHE A 162 -0.39 3.05 -20.54
C PHE A 162 0.68 3.92 -21.21
N GLY A 163 1.90 3.41 -21.44
CA GLY A 163 3.01 4.16 -22.02
C GLY A 163 3.59 5.25 -21.11
N VAL A 164 3.19 5.28 -19.85
CA VAL A 164 3.61 6.26 -18.84
C VAL A 164 3.81 5.59 -17.49
N GLY A 165 4.73 6.09 -16.68
CA GLY A 165 4.81 5.74 -15.26
C GLY A 165 3.71 6.43 -14.43
N PHE A 166 3.83 6.33 -13.11
CA PHE A 166 3.04 7.10 -12.14
C PHE A 166 3.99 7.76 -11.11
N GLY A 167 3.51 8.82 -10.45
CA GLY A 167 4.29 9.56 -9.44
C GLY A 167 4.08 9.02 -8.02
N GLU A 168 4.94 9.43 -7.09
CA GLU A 168 4.85 9.08 -5.66
C GLU A 168 4.84 7.56 -5.39
N ALA A 169 5.59 6.76 -6.17
CA ALA A 169 5.78 5.34 -5.85
C ALA A 169 6.37 5.16 -4.44
N HIS A 170 5.96 4.10 -3.76
CA HIS A 170 6.17 3.89 -2.31
C HIS A 170 5.36 4.87 -1.45
N ASN A 171 4.12 5.06 -1.87
CA ASN A 171 3.07 5.67 -1.09
C ASN A 171 1.84 4.80 -1.35
N ALA A 172 1.33 4.14 -0.31
CA ALA A 172 0.27 3.16 -0.45
C ALA A 172 -0.93 3.69 -1.25
N THR A 173 -1.27 4.98 -1.13
CA THR A 173 -2.39 5.57 -1.90
C THR A 173 -2.13 5.62 -3.41
N ALA A 174 -0.92 5.99 -3.81
CA ALA A 174 -0.52 6.07 -5.21
C ALA A 174 -0.34 4.68 -5.80
N ASP A 175 0.24 3.76 -5.03
CA ASP A 175 0.44 2.37 -5.42
C ASP A 175 -0.90 1.61 -5.56
N VAL A 176 -1.86 1.85 -4.68
CA VAL A 176 -3.24 1.34 -4.83
C VAL A 176 -3.89 1.90 -6.09
N GLU A 177 -3.83 3.21 -6.34
CA GLU A 177 -4.45 3.78 -7.54
C GLU A 177 -3.82 3.23 -8.83
N ALA A 178 -2.49 3.13 -8.89
CA ALA A 178 -1.79 2.55 -10.01
C ALA A 178 -2.12 1.05 -10.19
N THR A 179 -2.20 0.30 -9.08
CA THR A 179 -2.54 -1.14 -9.10
C THR A 179 -3.97 -1.37 -9.55
N THR A 180 -4.94 -0.62 -9.01
CA THR A 180 -6.33 -0.64 -9.46
C THR A 180 -6.40 -0.41 -10.96
N ARG A 181 -5.72 0.61 -11.45
CA ARG A 181 -5.72 0.96 -12.87
C ARG A 181 -5.16 -0.18 -13.72
N CYS A 182 -4.03 -0.76 -13.33
CA CYS A 182 -3.43 -1.92 -14.00
C CYS A 182 -4.37 -3.13 -14.00
N PHE A 183 -4.93 -3.48 -12.84
CA PHE A 183 -5.83 -4.62 -12.68
C PHE A 183 -7.08 -4.51 -13.58
N LEU A 184 -7.78 -3.38 -13.52
CA LEU A 184 -8.99 -3.15 -14.32
C LEU A 184 -8.69 -3.11 -15.82
N GLU A 185 -7.52 -2.64 -16.22
CA GLU A 185 -7.07 -2.64 -17.61
C GLU A 185 -6.72 -4.06 -18.09
N LEU A 186 -6.09 -4.88 -17.25
CA LEU A 186 -5.86 -6.30 -17.54
C LEU A 186 -7.17 -7.06 -17.74
N ILE A 187 -8.22 -6.75 -16.96
CA ILE A 187 -9.57 -7.29 -17.20
C ILE A 187 -10.10 -6.83 -18.57
N ARG A 188 -10.02 -5.53 -18.87
CA ARG A 188 -10.48 -4.94 -20.14
C ARG A 188 -9.82 -5.60 -21.36
N LEU A 189 -8.53 -5.91 -21.24
CA LEU A 189 -7.72 -6.58 -22.24
C LEU A 189 -7.86 -8.12 -22.23
N ARG A 190 -8.75 -8.67 -21.39
CA ARG A 190 -9.02 -10.11 -21.24
C ARG A 190 -7.78 -10.93 -20.85
N HIS A 191 -6.94 -10.37 -19.98
CA HIS A 191 -5.78 -11.06 -19.39
C HIS A 191 -6.11 -11.86 -18.12
N TYR A 192 -7.37 -11.86 -17.69
CA TYR A 192 -7.93 -12.78 -16.70
C TYR A 192 -8.96 -13.70 -17.35
N THR A 193 -9.13 -14.92 -16.82
CA THR A 193 -10.17 -15.86 -17.28
C THR A 193 -11.47 -15.69 -16.50
N GLN A 194 -12.56 -16.29 -17.02
CA GLN A 194 -13.86 -16.29 -16.34
C GLN A 194 -13.79 -17.00 -14.99
N GLU A 195 -13.01 -18.09 -14.92
CA GLU A 195 -12.82 -18.88 -13.70
C GLU A 195 -12.04 -18.11 -12.64
N GLN A 196 -11.03 -17.33 -13.06
CA GLN A 196 -10.27 -16.49 -12.12
C GLN A 196 -11.14 -15.40 -11.50
N LEU A 197 -11.99 -14.75 -12.31
CA LEU A 197 -12.86 -13.68 -11.83
C LEU A 197 -14.16 -14.21 -11.18
N ASP A 198 -14.46 -15.50 -11.36
CA ASP A 198 -15.72 -16.14 -10.95
C ASP A 198 -16.94 -15.34 -11.44
N VAL A 199 -17.03 -15.22 -12.77
CA VAL A 199 -18.02 -14.41 -13.52
C VAL A 199 -18.71 -15.24 -14.62
N SER A 200 -19.84 -14.75 -15.12
CA SER A 200 -20.60 -15.39 -16.20
C SER A 200 -19.93 -15.25 -17.57
N GLU A 201 -20.34 -16.08 -18.53
CA GLU A 201 -19.80 -16.10 -19.90
C GLU A 201 -19.91 -14.75 -20.62
N ASP A 202 -20.95 -13.97 -20.32
CA ASP A 202 -21.23 -12.66 -20.92
C ASP A 202 -20.51 -11.49 -20.23
N TYR A 203 -19.72 -11.75 -19.19
CA TYR A 203 -19.07 -10.72 -18.39
C TYR A 203 -18.12 -9.84 -19.20
N PHE A 204 -17.23 -10.43 -20.00
CA PHE A 204 -16.22 -9.66 -20.74
C PHE A 204 -16.83 -8.76 -21.81
N ASP A 205 -17.97 -9.15 -22.36
CA ASP A 205 -18.69 -8.31 -23.32
C ASP A 205 -19.30 -7.10 -22.60
N LYS A 206 -20.02 -7.32 -21.49
CA LYS A 206 -20.56 -6.24 -20.64
C LYS A 206 -19.48 -5.31 -20.07
N TYR A 207 -18.35 -5.87 -19.65
CA TYR A 207 -17.24 -5.10 -19.10
C TYR A 207 -16.60 -4.22 -20.17
N SER A 208 -16.46 -4.73 -21.41
CA SER A 208 -15.93 -3.97 -22.53
C SER A 208 -16.90 -2.87 -22.98
N GLU A 209 -18.21 -3.11 -22.93
CA GLU A 209 -19.24 -2.09 -23.19
C GLU A 209 -19.21 -0.98 -22.14
N SER A 210 -19.03 -1.33 -20.86
CA SER A 210 -18.95 -0.38 -19.75
C SER A 210 -17.62 0.38 -19.72
N ASN A 211 -16.54 -0.25 -20.18
CA ASN A 211 -15.18 0.27 -20.19
C ASN A 211 -14.58 0.26 -21.62
N PRO A 212 -15.09 1.07 -22.56
CA PRO A 212 -14.68 1.00 -23.97
C PRO A 212 -13.28 1.58 -24.24
N MET A 213 -12.73 2.34 -23.29
CA MET A 213 -11.45 3.03 -23.40
C MET A 213 -10.49 2.57 -22.29
N PRO A 214 -9.17 2.78 -22.45
CA PRO A 214 -8.21 2.47 -21.40
C PRO A 214 -8.60 3.08 -20.05
N ILE A 215 -8.45 2.30 -18.98
CA ILE A 215 -8.85 2.72 -17.63
C ILE A 215 -8.11 4.00 -17.23
N LYS A 216 -8.86 4.97 -16.74
CA LYS A 216 -8.34 6.26 -16.26
C LYS A 216 -8.04 6.18 -14.78
N VAL A 217 -7.07 6.99 -14.35
CA VAL A 217 -6.89 7.31 -12.93
C VAL A 217 -8.14 8.02 -12.40
N ILE A 218 -8.50 7.75 -11.16
CA ILE A 218 -9.61 8.42 -10.47
C ILE A 218 -9.20 9.81 -9.96
N GLY A 219 -7.89 10.06 -9.87
CA GLY A 219 -7.31 11.36 -9.56
C GLY A 219 -7.31 11.66 -8.07
N LEU A 220 -7.03 10.67 -7.23
CA LEU A 220 -6.85 10.91 -5.80
C LEU A 220 -5.65 11.83 -5.57
N LYS A 221 -5.73 12.65 -4.53
CA LYS A 221 -4.59 13.48 -4.12
C LYS A 221 -3.74 12.68 -3.16
N HIS A 222 -2.53 12.35 -3.58
CA HIS A 222 -1.54 11.70 -2.72
C HIS A 222 -0.72 12.74 -1.97
N LEU A 223 -0.64 12.59 -0.65
CA LEU A 223 0.20 13.43 0.19
C LEU A 223 1.67 13.10 -0.08
N ASN A 224 2.51 14.11 -0.27
CA ASN A 224 3.95 13.88 -0.39
C ASN A 224 4.54 13.65 1.02
N LEU A 225 4.57 12.39 1.45
CA LEU A 225 4.92 11.99 2.81
C LEU A 225 6.32 12.47 3.23
N LYS A 226 7.27 12.47 2.29
CA LYS A 226 8.62 12.98 2.52
C LYS A 226 8.62 14.47 2.87
N LYS A 227 7.86 15.28 2.13
CA LYS A 227 7.71 16.71 2.39
C LYS A 227 7.03 16.96 3.73
N GLU A 228 6.04 16.16 4.10
CA GLU A 228 5.37 16.30 5.41
C GLU A 228 6.29 15.94 6.57
N SER A 229 7.02 14.83 6.47
CA SER A 229 8.07 14.46 7.43
C SER A 229 9.13 15.57 7.56
N ASP A 230 9.57 16.15 6.43
CA ASP A 230 10.55 17.25 6.44
C ASP A 230 10.01 18.52 7.12
N LYS A 231 8.71 18.82 6.98
CA LYS A 231 8.08 19.96 7.66
C LYS A 231 8.11 19.77 9.18
N ILE A 232 7.73 18.58 9.66
CA ILE A 232 7.75 18.26 11.08
C ILE A 232 9.18 18.33 11.63
N ARG A 233 10.15 17.76 10.92
CA ARG A 233 11.57 17.81 11.30
C ARG A 233 12.09 19.24 11.46
N LYS A 234 11.73 20.13 10.52
CA LYS A 234 12.08 21.56 10.59
C LYS A 234 11.42 22.25 11.78
N ARG A 235 10.13 22.01 12.00
CA ARG A 235 9.36 22.58 13.13
C ARG A 235 9.96 22.17 14.49
N LYS A 236 10.26 20.89 14.68
CA LYS A 236 10.91 20.39 15.91
C LYS A 236 12.32 20.96 16.11
N SER A 237 13.08 21.13 15.01
CA SER A 237 14.42 21.72 15.08
C SER A 237 14.38 23.20 15.50
N SER A 238 13.41 23.98 15.02
CA SER A 238 13.22 25.37 15.46
C SER A 238 12.81 25.46 16.93
N GLU A 239 11.87 24.63 17.37
CA GLU A 239 11.41 24.60 18.78
C GLU A 239 12.57 24.26 19.73
N ALA A 240 13.42 23.29 19.37
CA ALA A 240 14.59 22.93 20.16
C ALA A 240 15.63 24.07 20.25
N ASN A 241 15.85 24.79 19.15
CA ASN A 241 16.75 25.94 19.12
C ASN A 241 16.21 27.09 19.99
N ASP A 242 14.91 27.38 19.94
CA ASP A 242 14.28 28.40 20.77
C ASP A 242 14.38 28.05 22.27
N ILE A 243 14.14 26.79 22.65
CA ILE A 243 14.32 26.33 24.04
C ILE A 243 15.78 26.48 24.50
N SER A 244 16.75 26.16 23.64
CA SER A 244 18.17 26.29 23.98
C SER A 244 18.60 27.76 24.18
N THR A 245 18.08 28.68 23.36
CA THR A 245 18.39 30.12 23.48
C THR A 245 17.74 30.74 24.73
N HIS A 246 16.51 30.34 25.07
CA HIS A 246 15.85 30.73 26.32
C HIS A 246 16.56 30.18 27.56
N SER A 247 16.94 28.90 27.58
CA SER A 247 17.68 28.33 28.71
C SER A 247 19.05 28.97 28.93
N THR A 248 19.73 29.40 27.85
CA THR A 248 21.05 30.05 27.95
C THR A 248 20.92 31.48 28.49
N SER A 249 19.91 32.22 28.04
CA SER A 249 19.64 33.59 28.50
C SER A 249 19.16 33.66 29.96
N GLU A 250 18.30 32.73 30.40
CA GLU A 250 17.90 32.62 31.80
C GLU A 250 19.04 32.16 32.73
N GLY A 251 19.95 31.33 32.24
CA GLY A 251 21.16 30.93 32.98
C GLY A 251 22.14 32.07 33.20
N LEU A 252 22.30 32.94 32.19
CA LEU A 252 23.13 34.15 32.28
C LEU A 252 22.52 35.20 33.21
N ALA A 253 21.20 35.39 33.20
CA ALA A 253 20.51 36.35 34.06
C ALA A 253 20.53 36.01 35.57
N LYS A 254 20.92 34.78 35.95
CA LYS A 254 21.09 34.36 37.36
C LYS A 254 22.52 34.52 37.89
N LEU A 255 23.45 34.96 37.04
CA LEU A 255 24.86 35.17 37.38
C LEU A 255 25.22 36.65 37.60
N GLU A 256 24.25 37.56 37.43
CA GLU A 256 24.31 38.98 37.81
C GLU A 256 23.59 39.21 39.15
#